data_AF-A0A954DJD8-F1
#
_entry.id   AF-A0A954DJD8-F1
#
_cell.length_a   1.000
_cell.length_b   1.000
_cell.length_c   1.000
_cell.angle_alpha   90.00
_cell.angle_beta   90.00
_cell.angle_gamma   90.00
#
_symmetry.space_group_name_H-M   'P 1'
#
loop_
_entity.id
_entity.type
_entity.pdbx_description
1 polymer ?
#
loop_
_entity_poly.entity_id
_entity_poly.type
_entity_poly.pdbx_seq_one_letter_code
_entity_poly.pdbx_strand_id
1 'polypeptide(L)'
;MSPLRTAFVCVLAAPALWAQVSDADFAAIKKEGLGNSKVMDHLDHLVNRIGPRLTGSDNLTVACEWAVEHFQSMGIENAHMEQWGEFPVGFNRGPWWGRMTSPEQIEFVCSTDAWTAGTHRPSRGPLLAAPKDEAELDKLKGELRGVWLVLTTTPRGALFEALNQAMIEEGGFGYVTGREGQRGELLLTSGNS
;
A
#
# COMPACT_ATOMS: atom_id res chain seq x y z
N MET A 1 39.29 -48.86 -60.75
CA MET A 1 40.38 -47.93 -60.38
C MET A 1 39.78 -46.81 -59.56
N SER A 2 39.91 -46.88 -58.24
CA SER A 2 39.76 -45.76 -57.29
C SER A 2 40.76 -44.63 -57.67
N PRO A 3 40.59 -43.35 -57.25
CA PRO A 3 40.46 -43.06 -55.82
C PRO A 3 39.83 -41.70 -55.37
N LEU A 4 39.87 -41.51 -54.04
CA LEU A 4 39.78 -40.27 -53.25
C LEU A 4 38.39 -39.58 -53.14
N ARG A 5 37.68 -39.75 -52.02
CA ARG A 5 37.80 -38.96 -50.77
C ARG A 5 37.64 -37.45 -51.00
N THR A 6 36.43 -36.96 -50.78
CA THR A 6 36.18 -35.55 -50.42
C THR A 6 35.29 -35.55 -49.18
N ALA A 7 35.90 -35.35 -48.02
CA ALA A 7 35.18 -35.11 -46.79
C ALA A 7 34.56 -33.71 -46.86
N PHE A 8 33.23 -33.63 -46.81
CA PHE A 8 32.51 -32.37 -46.65
C PHE A 8 32.58 -32.00 -45.17
N VAL A 9 33.57 -31.21 -44.78
CA VAL A 9 33.60 -30.58 -43.46
C VAL A 9 32.55 -29.48 -43.47
N CYS A 10 31.37 -29.78 -42.91
CA CYS A 10 30.44 -28.74 -42.48
C CYS A 10 31.13 -27.93 -41.38
N VAL A 11 31.67 -26.77 -41.76
CA VAL A 11 32.02 -25.71 -40.82
C VAL A 11 30.69 -25.17 -40.28
N LEU A 12 30.19 -25.78 -39.21
CA LEU A 12 29.26 -25.14 -38.29
C LEU A 12 30.04 -24.08 -37.53
N ALA A 13 30.29 -22.93 -38.17
CA ALA A 13 30.76 -21.73 -37.49
C ALA A 13 29.63 -21.23 -36.60
N ALA A 14 29.90 -21.26 -35.29
CA ALA A 14 28.97 -21.01 -34.21
C ALA A 14 28.15 -19.71 -34.33
N PRO A 15 26.86 -19.70 -33.93
CA PRO A 15 26.16 -18.47 -33.60
C PRO A 15 26.60 -18.05 -32.18
N ALA A 16 27.84 -17.59 -32.03
CA ALA A 16 28.37 -17.12 -30.74
C ALA A 16 28.90 -15.68 -30.80
N LEU A 17 28.54 -14.93 -31.85
CA LEU A 17 28.84 -13.50 -31.99
C LEU A 17 27.61 -12.62 -31.69
N TRP A 18 26.78 -13.04 -30.72
CA TRP A 18 25.70 -12.20 -30.21
C TRP A 18 26.23 -11.40 -29.01
N ALA A 19 26.50 -10.11 -29.25
CA ALA A 19 26.62 -9.03 -28.27
C ALA A 19 27.75 -9.12 -27.21
N GLN A 20 28.99 -8.79 -27.59
CA GLN A 20 29.92 -8.18 -26.63
C GLN A 20 29.80 -6.65 -26.72
N VAL A 21 29.42 -6.01 -25.61
CA VAL A 21 29.41 -4.55 -25.47
C VAL A 21 30.86 -4.06 -25.60
N SER A 22 31.12 -3.09 -26.48
CA SER A 22 32.46 -2.52 -26.59
C SER A 22 32.79 -1.64 -25.39
N ASP A 23 34.07 -1.45 -25.07
CA ASP A 23 34.50 -0.53 -23.99
C ASP A 23 34.00 0.91 -24.24
N ALA A 24 33.87 1.31 -25.51
CA ALA A 24 33.33 2.60 -25.90
C ALA A 24 31.83 2.72 -25.58
N ASP A 25 31.04 1.69 -25.90
CA ASP A 25 29.60 1.65 -25.58
C ASP A 25 29.39 1.64 -24.06
N PHE A 26 30.20 0.86 -23.33
CA PHE A 26 30.17 0.84 -21.87
C PHE A 26 30.47 2.21 -21.27
N ALA A 27 31.51 2.90 -21.77
CA ALA A 27 31.85 4.25 -21.33
C ALA A 27 30.74 5.26 -21.65
N ALA A 28 30.07 5.12 -22.80
CA ALA A 28 28.95 5.97 -23.19
C ALA A 28 27.73 5.77 -22.25
N ILE A 29 27.35 4.53 -21.97
CA ILE A 29 26.26 4.19 -21.04
C ILE A 29 26.58 4.72 -19.63
N LYS A 30 27.82 4.54 -19.16
CA LYS A 30 28.25 5.06 -17.87
C LYS A 30 28.18 6.59 -17.79
N LYS A 31 28.58 7.29 -18.86
CA LYS A 31 28.47 8.76 -18.94
C LYS A 31 27.02 9.19 -18.90
N GLU A 32 26.13 8.51 -19.62
CA GLU A 32 24.71 8.83 -19.61
C GLU A 32 24.09 8.63 -18.22
N GLY A 33 24.34 7.46 -17.59
CA GLY A 33 23.79 7.12 -16.29
C GLY A 33 24.29 7.99 -15.12
N LEU A 34 25.53 8.50 -15.19
CA LEU A 34 26.13 9.30 -14.11
C LEU A 34 26.14 10.81 -14.39
N GLY A 35 26.32 11.22 -15.64
CA GLY A 35 26.47 12.63 -16.03
C GLY A 35 25.18 13.28 -16.53
N ASN A 36 24.29 12.52 -17.16
CA ASN A 36 23.03 13.01 -17.75
C ASN A 36 21.78 12.38 -17.10
N SER A 37 21.93 11.83 -15.90
CA SER A 37 20.88 11.08 -15.22
C SER A 37 19.60 11.89 -15.04
N LYS A 38 18.45 11.28 -15.39
CA LYS A 38 17.10 11.84 -15.19
C LYS A 38 16.41 11.33 -13.92
N VAL A 39 17.13 10.58 -13.07
CA VAL A 39 16.58 9.97 -11.85
C VAL A 39 15.86 10.98 -10.96
N MET A 40 16.42 12.18 -10.77
CA MET A 40 15.82 13.16 -9.88
C MET A 40 14.55 13.78 -10.47
N ASP A 41 14.51 13.98 -11.79
CA ASP A 41 13.31 14.47 -12.49
C ASP A 41 12.18 13.43 -12.41
N HIS A 42 12.51 12.15 -12.58
CA HIS A 42 11.55 11.05 -12.45
C HIS A 42 11.05 10.91 -11.02
N LEU A 43 11.95 11.01 -10.04
CA LEU A 43 11.60 10.95 -8.63
C LEU A 43 10.69 12.11 -8.23
N ASP A 44 10.99 13.33 -8.67
CA ASP A 44 10.15 14.51 -8.42
C ASP A 44 8.74 14.32 -8.99
N HIS A 45 8.62 13.85 -10.23
CA HIS A 45 7.32 13.58 -10.84
C HIS A 45 6.53 12.54 -10.03
N LEU A 46 7.16 11.41 -9.71
CA LEU A 46 6.52 10.34 -8.96
C LEU A 46 6.11 10.80 -7.55
N VAL A 47 6.97 11.52 -6.82
CA VAL A 47 6.72 11.84 -5.40
C VAL A 47 5.84 13.08 -5.23
N ASN A 48 6.12 14.15 -5.98
CA ASN A 48 5.49 15.45 -5.77
C ASN A 48 4.28 15.68 -6.67
N ARG A 49 4.19 15.03 -7.84
CA ARG A 49 3.02 15.16 -8.73
C ARG A 49 2.01 14.03 -8.56
N ILE A 50 2.48 12.79 -8.48
CA ILE A 50 1.59 11.62 -8.31
C ILE A 50 1.34 11.32 -6.84
N GLY A 51 2.39 11.25 -6.02
CA GLY A 51 2.27 10.97 -4.59
C GLY A 51 2.14 9.47 -4.26
N PRO A 52 1.49 9.09 -3.13
CA PRO A 52 1.40 7.70 -2.67
C PRO A 52 0.71 6.78 -3.67
N ARG A 53 1.24 5.57 -3.90
CA ARG A 53 0.78 4.61 -4.92
C ARG A 53 0.48 3.24 -4.30
N LEU A 54 -0.51 3.19 -3.42
CA LEU A 54 -0.94 1.93 -2.80
C LEU A 54 -1.59 1.02 -3.85
N THR A 55 -1.45 -0.30 -3.70
CA THR A 55 -2.15 -1.28 -4.53
C THR A 55 -3.66 -1.02 -4.56
N GLY A 56 -4.22 -0.89 -5.75
CA GLY A 56 -5.64 -0.59 -5.97
C GLY A 56 -6.03 0.90 -5.79
N SER A 57 -5.06 1.81 -5.64
CA SER A 57 -5.32 3.26 -5.63
C SER A 57 -5.27 3.87 -7.04
N ASP A 58 -5.94 5.00 -7.24
CA ASP A 58 -5.95 5.72 -8.53
C ASP A 58 -4.54 6.21 -8.89
N ASN A 59 -3.78 6.65 -7.89
CA ASN A 59 -2.41 7.11 -8.08
C ASN A 59 -1.48 6.01 -8.59
N LEU A 60 -1.72 4.74 -8.25
CA LEU A 60 -0.96 3.64 -8.84
C LEU A 60 -1.25 3.52 -10.34
N THR A 61 -2.52 3.60 -10.74
CA THR A 61 -2.93 3.58 -12.15
C THR A 61 -2.28 4.74 -12.91
N VAL A 62 -2.37 5.97 -12.38
CA VAL A 62 -1.75 7.16 -12.98
C VAL A 62 -0.23 7.00 -13.12
N ALA A 63 0.44 6.36 -12.14
CA ALA A 63 1.87 6.11 -12.21
C ALA A 63 2.26 5.08 -13.28
N CYS A 64 1.45 4.03 -13.44
CA CYS A 64 1.65 3.04 -14.48
C CYS A 64 1.45 3.66 -15.87
N GLU A 65 0.39 4.45 -16.05
CA GLU A 65 0.14 5.19 -17.29
C GLU A 65 1.29 6.14 -17.62
N TRP A 66 1.72 6.95 -16.64
CA TRP A 66 2.87 7.84 -16.78
C TRP A 66 4.15 7.09 -17.17
N ALA A 67 4.41 5.94 -16.55
CA ALA A 67 5.60 5.14 -16.87
C ALA A 67 5.58 4.62 -18.30
N VAL A 68 4.42 4.16 -18.79
CA VAL A 68 4.25 3.72 -20.18
C VAL A 68 4.48 4.87 -21.16
N GLU A 69 3.83 6.01 -20.94
CA GLU A 69 4.01 7.21 -21.76
C GLU A 69 5.48 7.67 -21.78
N HIS A 70 6.12 7.63 -20.61
CA HIS A 70 7.52 8.03 -20.48
C HIS A 70 8.46 7.07 -21.23
N PHE A 71 8.25 5.75 -21.12
CA PHE A 71 8.99 4.76 -21.89
C PHE A 71 8.81 4.94 -23.40
N GLN A 72 7.58 5.20 -23.85
CA GLN A 72 7.32 5.50 -25.26
C GLN A 72 8.04 6.77 -25.71
N SER A 73 8.07 7.81 -24.87
CA SER A 73 8.78 9.07 -25.16
C SER A 73 10.30 8.89 -25.31
N MET A 74 10.86 7.85 -24.67
CA MET A 74 12.27 7.47 -24.81
C MET A 74 12.53 6.56 -26.03
N GLY A 75 11.50 6.25 -26.83
CA GLY A 75 11.60 5.41 -28.03
C GLY A 75 11.42 3.92 -27.78
N ILE A 76 10.88 3.50 -26.62
CA ILE A 76 10.55 2.09 -26.37
C ILE A 76 9.22 1.77 -27.05
N GLU A 77 9.28 1.05 -28.17
CA GLU A 77 8.12 0.80 -29.05
C GLU A 77 7.05 -0.12 -28.41
N ASN A 78 7.45 -1.08 -27.57
CA ASN A 78 6.55 -2.09 -27.00
C ASN A 78 6.21 -1.83 -25.51
N ALA A 79 6.21 -0.57 -25.07
CA ALA A 79 5.80 -0.23 -23.70
C ALA A 79 4.27 -0.31 -23.57
N HIS A 80 3.79 -1.17 -22.67
CA HIS A 80 2.38 -1.40 -22.38
C HIS A 80 2.19 -1.86 -20.93
N MET A 81 0.94 -1.80 -20.43
CA MET A 81 0.59 -2.32 -19.12
C MET A 81 0.20 -3.79 -19.21
N GLU A 82 0.69 -4.60 -18.27
CA GLU A 82 0.26 -5.98 -18.08
C GLU A 82 -0.60 -6.09 -16.81
N GLN A 83 -1.72 -6.78 -16.89
CA GLN A 83 -2.59 -6.99 -15.75
C GLN A 83 -1.93 -7.97 -14.77
N TRP A 84 -1.70 -7.52 -13.53
CA TRP A 84 -1.25 -8.38 -12.44
C TRP A 84 -2.42 -8.74 -11.52
N GLY A 85 -3.20 -9.74 -11.94
CA GLY A 85 -4.31 -10.28 -11.16
C GLY A 85 -5.49 -9.32 -10.98
N GLU A 86 -6.34 -9.64 -10.01
CA GLU A 86 -7.50 -8.84 -9.61
C GLU A 86 -7.42 -8.56 -8.11
N PHE A 87 -7.65 -7.31 -7.73
CA PHE A 87 -7.73 -6.90 -6.33
C PHE A 87 -9.19 -6.54 -6.01
N PRO A 88 -9.79 -7.11 -4.95
CA PRO A 88 -11.25 -7.06 -4.76
C PRO A 88 -11.78 -5.66 -4.45
N VAL A 89 -10.95 -4.78 -3.87
CA VAL A 89 -11.36 -3.44 -3.44
C VAL A 89 -10.30 -2.39 -3.80
N GLY A 90 -10.69 -1.39 -4.57
CA GLY A 90 -9.88 -0.19 -4.75
C GLY A 90 -9.79 0.61 -3.46
N PHE A 91 -8.71 1.37 -3.27
CA PHE A 91 -8.54 2.19 -2.07
C PHE A 91 -7.88 3.53 -2.39
N ASN A 92 -8.64 4.60 -2.21
CA ASN A 92 -8.12 5.96 -2.15
C ASN A 92 -8.38 6.50 -0.75
N ARG A 93 -7.31 6.97 -0.11
CA ARG A 93 -7.41 7.50 1.25
C ARG A 93 -8.09 8.86 1.21
N GLY A 94 -9.30 8.95 1.73
CA GLY A 94 -10.04 10.20 1.91
C GLY A 94 -9.51 11.04 3.08
N PRO A 95 -10.19 12.12 3.48
CA PRO A 95 -9.80 12.89 4.66
C PRO A 95 -9.99 12.08 5.95
N TRP A 96 -9.07 12.21 6.89
CA TRP A 96 -9.17 11.61 8.23
C TRP A 96 -8.78 12.63 9.30
N TRP A 97 -9.53 12.64 10.39
CA TRP A 97 -9.24 13.47 11.56
C TRP A 97 -10.07 12.96 12.74
N GLY A 98 -9.67 13.34 13.96
CA GLY A 98 -10.42 13.05 15.17
C GLY A 98 -10.07 14.03 16.27
N ARG A 99 -11.01 14.27 17.18
CA ARG A 99 -10.78 15.14 18.33
C ARG A 99 -11.64 14.72 19.52
N MET A 100 -11.10 14.89 20.71
CA MET A 100 -11.89 14.91 21.94
C MET A 100 -12.63 16.24 22.01
N THR A 101 -13.93 16.20 22.33
CA THR A 101 -14.75 17.43 22.45
C THR A 101 -15.01 17.82 23.90
N SER A 102 -14.81 16.90 24.84
CA SER A 102 -15.04 17.05 26.28
C SER A 102 -14.25 15.95 27.01
N PRO A 103 -13.73 16.19 28.24
CA PRO A 103 -13.82 17.43 29.03
C PRO A 103 -12.92 18.56 28.50
N GLU A 104 -11.88 18.22 27.74
CA GLU A 104 -10.98 19.17 27.09
C GLU A 104 -10.97 18.93 25.57
N GLN A 105 -10.77 19.99 24.80
CA GLN A 105 -10.64 19.87 23.35
C GLN A 105 -9.19 19.50 23.00
N ILE A 106 -8.99 18.28 22.53
CA ILE A 106 -7.69 17.77 22.10
C ILE A 106 -7.85 17.23 20.69
N GLU A 107 -7.03 17.70 19.76
CA GLU A 107 -6.95 17.13 18.42
C GLU A 107 -6.07 15.89 18.45
N PHE A 108 -6.49 14.86 17.72
CA PHE A 108 -5.74 13.63 17.58
C PHE A 108 -5.24 13.49 16.16
N VAL A 109 -4.02 12.98 16.03
CA VAL A 109 -3.56 12.42 14.77
C VAL A 109 -4.22 11.05 14.63
N CYS A 110 -5.10 10.93 13.64
CA CYS A 110 -5.77 9.68 13.31
C CYS A 110 -5.08 9.04 12.12
N SER A 111 -5.24 7.72 11.98
CA SER A 111 -5.03 7.04 10.71
C SER A 111 -6.00 5.88 10.61
N THR A 112 -6.10 5.31 9.43
CA THR A 112 -6.93 4.12 9.20
C THR A 112 -6.08 3.08 8.52
N ASP A 113 -6.39 1.81 8.78
CA ASP A 113 -5.79 0.75 8.01
C ASP A 113 -6.21 0.89 6.54
N ALA A 114 -5.36 0.41 5.64
CA ALA A 114 -5.70 0.38 4.23
C ALA A 114 -6.90 -0.57 4.02
N TRP A 115 -7.72 -0.26 3.02
CA TRP A 115 -8.91 -1.02 2.64
C TRP A 115 -10.04 -1.07 3.68
N THR A 116 -10.00 -0.23 4.72
CA THR A 116 -11.14 -0.05 5.63
C THR A 116 -12.18 0.90 5.03
N ALA A 117 -13.45 0.62 5.28
CA ALA A 117 -14.52 1.56 4.99
C ALA A 117 -14.31 2.87 5.78
N GLY A 118 -14.56 4.00 5.12
CA GLY A 118 -14.64 5.30 5.79
C GLY A 118 -15.96 5.44 6.56
N THR A 119 -16.09 6.51 7.34
CA THR A 119 -17.37 6.85 7.96
C THR A 119 -18.20 7.71 7.01
N HIS A 120 -19.52 7.49 6.98
CA HIS A 120 -20.41 8.34 6.15
C HIS A 120 -20.49 9.79 6.66
N ARG A 121 -20.37 9.97 7.98
CA ARG A 121 -20.39 11.26 8.69
C ARG A 121 -19.48 11.19 9.91
N PRO A 122 -19.08 12.35 10.49
CA PRO A 122 -18.32 12.35 11.74
C PRO A 122 -19.07 11.59 12.85
N SER A 123 -18.52 10.46 13.27
CA SER A 123 -19.07 9.64 14.36
C SER A 123 -18.66 10.21 15.71
N ARG A 124 -19.62 10.79 16.44
CA ARG A 124 -19.41 11.37 17.77
C ARG A 124 -20.02 10.47 18.84
N GLY A 125 -19.21 10.00 19.78
CA GLY A 125 -19.64 9.09 20.84
C GLY A 125 -18.74 9.16 22.06
N PRO A 126 -19.17 8.55 23.18
CA PRO A 126 -18.31 8.38 24.35
C PRO A 126 -17.14 7.44 24.01
N LEU A 127 -16.03 7.64 24.72
CA LEU A 127 -14.83 6.84 24.61
C LEU A 127 -14.70 5.99 25.89
N LEU A 128 -14.88 4.66 25.78
CA LEU A 128 -14.81 3.72 26.91
C LEU A 128 -13.55 2.87 26.83
N ALA A 129 -13.07 2.36 27.97
CA ALA A 129 -12.01 1.36 27.97
C ALA A 129 -12.56 0.03 27.44
N ALA A 130 -11.80 -0.64 26.57
CA ALA A 130 -12.15 -1.98 26.11
C ALA A 130 -12.11 -3.00 27.26
N PRO A 131 -12.98 -4.03 27.23
CA PRO A 131 -12.99 -5.09 28.24
C PRO A 131 -11.70 -5.91 28.19
N LYS A 132 -11.19 -6.29 29.36
CA LYS A 132 -9.98 -7.10 29.50
C LYS A 132 -10.27 -8.59 29.51
N ASP A 133 -11.48 -8.97 29.89
CA ASP A 133 -11.95 -10.34 29.98
C ASP A 133 -13.42 -10.48 29.54
N GLU A 134 -13.89 -11.72 29.47
CA GLU A 134 -15.27 -12.03 29.06
C GLU A 134 -16.32 -11.48 30.04
N ALA A 135 -16.00 -11.39 31.33
CA ALA A 135 -16.93 -10.91 32.34
C ALA A 135 -17.15 -9.39 32.25
N GLU A 136 -16.11 -8.62 31.88
CA GLU A 136 -16.23 -7.21 31.54
C GLU A 136 -16.99 -7.01 30.22
N LEU A 137 -16.76 -7.87 29.22
CA LEU A 137 -17.51 -7.84 27.96
C LEU A 137 -19.01 -8.05 28.20
N ASP A 138 -19.39 -9.03 29.03
CA ASP A 138 -20.79 -9.31 29.34
C ASP A 138 -21.50 -8.14 30.04
N LYS A 139 -20.76 -7.33 30.81
CA LYS A 139 -21.31 -6.12 31.44
C LYS A 139 -21.51 -4.97 30.46
N LEU A 140 -20.67 -4.88 29.42
CA LEU A 140 -20.75 -3.84 28.41
C LEU A 140 -21.82 -4.11 27.35
N LYS A 141 -22.30 -5.36 27.24
CA LYS A 141 -23.38 -5.71 26.32
C LYS A 141 -24.63 -4.87 26.59
N GLY A 142 -25.16 -4.28 25.54
CA GLY A 142 -26.28 -3.34 25.55
C GLY A 142 -25.88 -1.87 25.66
N GLU A 143 -24.62 -1.57 25.98
CA GLU A 143 -24.08 -0.21 26.11
C GLU A 143 -23.15 0.20 24.97
N LEU A 144 -22.90 -0.66 23.96
CA LEU A 144 -21.88 -0.42 22.93
C LEU A 144 -22.36 0.48 21.79
N ARG A 145 -23.65 0.80 21.73
CA ARG A 145 -24.24 1.60 20.65
C ARG A 145 -23.62 3.00 20.58
N GLY A 146 -22.98 3.32 19.46
CA GLY A 146 -22.36 4.63 19.22
C GLY A 146 -21.15 4.91 20.12
N VAL A 147 -20.50 3.88 20.65
CA VAL A 147 -19.31 4.00 21.50
C VAL A 147 -18.04 3.80 20.69
N TRP A 148 -16.97 4.50 21.09
CA TRP A 148 -15.60 4.21 20.70
C TRP A 148 -14.87 3.47 21.84
N LEU A 149 -14.16 2.39 21.53
CA LEU A 149 -13.44 1.61 22.56
C LEU A 149 -11.92 1.83 22.49
N VAL A 150 -11.32 2.18 23.62
CA VAL A 150 -9.85 2.32 23.76
C VAL A 150 -9.23 0.98 24.08
N LEU A 151 -8.42 0.48 23.16
CA LEU A 151 -7.59 -0.71 23.33
C LEU A 151 -6.23 -0.26 23.89
N THR A 152 -5.99 -0.48 25.18
CA THR A 152 -4.64 -0.30 25.78
C THR A 152 -3.70 -1.44 25.43
N THR A 153 -4.28 -2.62 25.22
CA THR A 153 -3.63 -3.85 24.78
C THR A 153 -4.56 -4.50 23.78
N THR A 154 -4.08 -4.85 22.59
CA THR A 154 -4.91 -5.54 21.59
C THR A 154 -5.32 -6.92 22.12
N PRO A 155 -6.62 -7.16 22.39
CA PRO A 155 -7.10 -8.48 22.77
C PRO A 155 -6.81 -9.44 21.62
N ARG A 156 -6.48 -10.71 21.93
CA ARG A 156 -6.17 -11.73 20.91
C ARG A 156 -7.11 -12.92 21.06
N GLY A 157 -7.37 -13.61 19.95
CA GLY A 157 -8.18 -14.82 19.91
C GLY A 157 -9.66 -14.56 20.18
N ALA A 158 -10.33 -15.52 20.81
CA ALA A 158 -11.79 -15.57 20.97
C ALA A 158 -12.39 -14.30 21.60
N LEU A 159 -11.71 -13.66 22.56
CA LEU A 159 -12.20 -12.43 23.19
C LEU A 159 -12.33 -11.28 22.18
N PHE A 160 -11.36 -11.12 21.28
CA PHE A 160 -11.42 -10.06 20.27
C PHE A 160 -12.54 -10.32 19.26
N GLU A 161 -12.73 -11.58 18.86
CA GLU A 161 -13.82 -11.97 17.96
C GLU A 161 -15.18 -11.71 18.59
N ALA A 162 -15.36 -12.09 19.87
CA ALA A 162 -16.60 -11.86 20.61
C ALA A 162 -16.88 -10.37 20.81
N LEU A 163 -15.85 -9.58 21.16
CA LEU A 163 -15.97 -8.13 21.29
C LEU A 163 -16.34 -7.48 19.95
N ASN A 164 -15.70 -7.91 18.86
CA ASN A 164 -15.99 -7.40 17.53
C ASN A 164 -17.41 -7.71 17.10
N GLN A 165 -17.87 -8.94 17.37
CA GLN A 165 -19.25 -9.32 17.09
C GLN A 165 -20.25 -8.45 17.88
N ALA A 166 -20.03 -8.24 19.18
CA ALA A 166 -20.89 -7.39 20.00
C ALA A 166 -20.92 -5.93 19.52
N MET A 167 -19.76 -5.37 19.16
CA MET A 167 -19.66 -4.02 18.59
C MET A 167 -20.45 -3.89 17.29
N ILE A 168 -20.40 -4.90 16.42
CA ILE A 168 -21.14 -4.91 15.15
C ILE A 168 -22.64 -4.99 15.40
N GLU A 169 -23.07 -5.90 16.28
CA GLU A 169 -24.49 -6.14 16.58
C GLU A 169 -25.17 -4.92 17.23
N GLU A 170 -24.45 -4.23 18.12
CA GLU A 170 -24.99 -3.09 18.86
C GLU A 170 -24.79 -1.74 18.14
N GLY A 171 -24.01 -1.72 17.05
CA GLY A 171 -23.71 -0.50 16.29
C GLY A 171 -22.72 0.42 16.99
N GLY A 172 -21.65 -0.15 17.55
CA GLY A 172 -20.48 0.59 18.02
C GLY A 172 -19.69 1.21 16.85
N PHE A 173 -19.00 2.32 17.11
CA PHE A 173 -18.30 3.06 16.06
C PHE A 173 -16.95 2.45 15.67
N GLY A 174 -16.27 1.81 16.63
CA GLY A 174 -15.02 1.10 16.39
C GLY A 174 -14.03 1.23 17.54
N TYR A 175 -12.79 0.90 17.22
CA TYR A 175 -11.69 0.92 18.18
C TYR A 175 -10.83 2.15 18.02
N VAL A 176 -10.13 2.45 19.10
CA VAL A 176 -9.09 3.45 19.22
C VAL A 176 -7.93 2.75 19.92
N THR A 177 -6.78 2.66 19.29
CA THR A 177 -5.57 2.13 19.94
C THR A 177 -4.51 3.20 20.01
N GLY A 178 -3.71 3.21 21.08
CA GLY A 178 -2.47 3.96 21.15
C GLY A 178 -1.32 2.97 21.13
N ARG A 179 -0.26 3.23 20.36
CA ARG A 179 0.92 2.37 20.39
C ARG A 179 1.58 2.47 21.77
N GLU A 180 1.76 1.33 22.44
CA GLU A 180 2.42 1.25 23.75
C GLU A 180 3.78 1.97 23.69
N GLY A 181 3.98 2.96 24.58
CA GLY A 181 5.20 3.77 24.65
C GLY A 181 5.21 5.07 23.85
N GLN A 182 4.20 5.37 23.03
CA GLN A 182 4.07 6.68 22.37
C GLN A 182 2.78 7.38 22.83
N ARG A 183 2.94 8.52 23.52
CA ARG A 183 1.81 9.36 23.92
C ARG A 183 1.09 9.87 22.67
N GLY A 184 -0.11 9.36 22.40
CA GLY A 184 -1.22 10.20 21.94
C GLY A 184 -1.40 10.53 20.45
N GLU A 185 -0.82 9.84 19.47
CA GLU A 185 -0.81 10.37 18.09
C GLU A 185 -1.25 9.42 16.96
N LEU A 186 -1.83 8.25 17.24
CA LEU A 186 -2.37 7.45 16.13
C LEU A 186 -3.59 6.65 16.54
N LEU A 187 -4.77 7.24 16.38
CA LEU A 187 -6.02 6.49 16.51
C LEU A 187 -6.22 5.68 15.22
N LEU A 188 -6.10 4.35 15.31
CA LEU A 188 -6.56 3.46 14.25
C LEU A 188 -8.05 3.23 14.41
N THR A 189 -8.85 3.82 13.52
CA THR A 189 -10.30 3.62 13.52
C THR A 189 -10.68 2.60 12.44
N SER A 190 -11.28 1.48 12.84
CA SER A 190 -11.97 0.58 11.92
C SER A 190 -13.46 0.94 11.92
N GLY A 191 -13.94 1.54 10.83
CA GLY A 191 -15.37 1.77 10.62
C GLY A 191 -16.03 0.49 10.09
N ASN A 192 -17.18 0.13 10.65
CA ASN A 192 -18.06 -0.92 10.12
C ASN A 192 -19.37 -0.34 9.54
N SER A 193 -19.34 0.91 9.08
CA SER A 193 -20.49 1.61 8.52
C SER A 193 -20.68 1.38 7.04
#